data_AF-A0A8S3SNW8-F1
#
_entry.id   AF-A0A8S3SNW8-F1
#
_cell.length_a   1.000
_cell.length_b   1.000
_cell.length_c   1.000
_cell.angle_alpha   90.00
_cell.angle_beta   90.00
_cell.angle_gamma   90.00
#
_symmetry.space_group_name_H-M   'P 1'
#
loop_
_entity.id
_entity.type
_entity.pdbx_description
1 polymer ?
#
loop_
_entity_poly.entity_id
_entity_poly.type
_entity_poly.pdbx_seq_one_letter_code
_entity_poly.pdbx_strand_id
1 'polypeptide(L)'
;MLKLNKLVKSSETENRYFVRIMIVGKESTGKTCLLRRLLKEGISDVSSTDGVNIVVRRCKINIDDGKWTIGHEIDDKNERINRALSTNEKTKIEATEVADMENDIIKQDKSQFSADFQHIGDYIDFWFDSIHCHRTVDDRARHGHFNPPILLVFTGTDKYNKADFKKRKKELHDQIDQVLGYQSKYHHLHDEFYLSNKEDTDKEFEKLRFAIFETARKNNNWGKAVPLKWILLEHLIEINKNHGKHFINFTEMIKLAKHPDINIIDEDELLLFLRFQHNVGNIIFFDNIPDLIILNPQWLADAFRCLVSDRVENSRLHHLEDWTLFTRQGKISESLITELFNSKDGSQFSGQKNNLHKVMEEFDILVKIENSNYYIMPSKMPTSTFEDVCEKFGILTKKCQRTSWLCFKFEFLPPSFFNHLSAWFIRKYDPSKLDVDIALYRGICMFDIEGSGCKRFWLPCPPIPLLFRSFRFLNRRDLETHVVKYTVK
;
A
#
# COMPACT_ATOMS: atom_id res chain seq x y z
N MET A 1 -10.95 -35.48 -13.40
CA MET A 1 -12.38 -35.60 -13.05
C MET A 1 -12.75 -36.87 -12.28
N LEU A 2 -12.12 -38.05 -12.47
CA LEU A 2 -12.55 -39.30 -11.80
C LEU A 2 -11.90 -39.62 -10.42
N LYS A 3 -11.01 -38.76 -9.90
CA LYS A 3 -10.38 -38.93 -8.56
C LYS A 3 -10.92 -37.99 -7.46
N LEU A 4 -11.78 -37.02 -7.80
CA LEU A 4 -12.32 -36.05 -6.83
C LEU A 4 -13.55 -36.54 -6.05
N ASN A 5 -14.24 -37.59 -6.52
CA ASN A 5 -15.55 -38.01 -5.98
C ASN A 5 -15.53 -38.75 -4.63
N LYS A 6 -14.45 -38.69 -3.84
CA LYS A 6 -14.37 -39.43 -2.55
C LYS A 6 -14.03 -38.61 -1.31
N LEU A 7 -13.83 -37.30 -1.40
CA LEU A 7 -13.41 -36.47 -0.26
C LEU A 7 -14.49 -35.45 0.13
N VAL A 8 -15.61 -35.95 0.67
CA VAL A 8 -16.55 -35.13 1.44
C VAL A 8 -17.04 -35.93 2.64
N LYS A 9 -16.25 -35.92 3.72
CA LYS A 9 -16.74 -36.12 5.10
C LYS A 9 -15.94 -35.18 6.02
N SER A 10 -16.63 -34.15 6.51
CA SER A 10 -16.38 -33.32 7.71
C SER A 10 -14.95 -33.25 8.29
N SER A 11 -14.46 -32.00 8.43
CA SER A 11 -13.39 -31.51 9.32
C SER A 11 -11.95 -31.95 9.04
N GLU A 12 -11.54 -32.01 7.78
CA GLU A 12 -10.11 -32.06 7.46
C GLU A 12 -9.49 -30.65 7.41
N THR A 13 -8.34 -30.50 8.06
CA THR A 13 -7.55 -29.26 8.10
C THR A 13 -6.13 -29.53 7.63
N GLU A 14 -5.48 -28.50 7.07
CA GLU A 14 -4.08 -28.53 6.67
C GLU A 14 -3.33 -27.36 7.34
N ASN A 15 -2.09 -27.60 7.78
CA ASN A 15 -1.28 -26.54 8.37
C ASN A 15 -0.81 -25.57 7.28
N ARG A 16 -1.09 -24.28 7.46
CA ARG A 16 -0.69 -23.25 6.51
C ARG A 16 0.58 -22.54 6.99
N TYR A 17 1.59 -22.57 6.13
CA TYR A 17 2.85 -21.87 6.33
C TYR A 17 2.98 -20.80 5.25
N PHE A 18 2.79 -19.55 5.66
CA PHE A 18 2.81 -18.40 4.77
C PHE A 18 3.40 -17.19 5.48
N VAL A 19 4.22 -16.43 4.77
CA VAL A 19 4.67 -15.11 5.22
C VAL A 19 4.76 -14.14 4.06
N ARG A 20 4.34 -12.90 4.30
CA ARG A 20 4.50 -11.78 3.38
C ARG A 20 5.63 -10.88 3.86
N ILE A 21 6.52 -10.54 2.95
CA ILE A 21 7.70 -9.71 3.19
C ILE A 21 7.55 -8.43 2.39
N MET A 22 7.71 -7.29 3.06
CA MET A 22 7.70 -5.99 2.41
C MET A 22 9.12 -5.43 2.38
N ILE A 23 9.65 -5.20 1.18
CA ILE A 23 10.97 -4.60 0.96
C ILE A 23 10.78 -3.11 0.67
N VAL A 24 11.12 -2.29 1.65
CA VAL A 24 11.08 -0.82 1.58
C VAL A 24 12.49 -0.24 1.55
N GLY A 25 12.67 0.92 0.92
CA GLY A 25 13.98 1.55 0.83
C GLY A 25 14.07 2.64 -0.23
N LYS A 26 15.07 3.52 -0.11
CA LYS A 26 15.22 4.71 -0.98
C LYS A 26 15.44 4.27 -2.43
N GLU A 27 15.12 5.15 -3.38
CA GLU A 27 15.44 4.90 -4.78
C GLU A 27 16.92 4.51 -4.97
N SER A 28 17.19 3.57 -5.88
CA SER A 28 18.54 3.12 -6.22
C SER A 28 19.38 2.50 -5.08
N THR A 29 18.76 2.07 -3.98
CA THR A 29 19.45 1.30 -2.91
C THR A 29 19.60 -0.19 -3.20
N GLY A 30 19.28 -0.66 -4.41
CA GLY A 30 19.47 -2.06 -4.80
C GLY A 30 18.37 -3.03 -4.34
N LYS A 31 17.16 -2.55 -4.02
CA LYS A 31 15.99 -3.40 -3.66
C LYS A 31 15.72 -4.53 -4.67
N THR A 32 15.76 -4.21 -5.97
CA THR A 32 15.56 -5.21 -7.04
C THR A 32 16.68 -6.25 -7.04
N CYS A 33 17.94 -5.84 -6.86
CA CYS A 33 19.07 -6.76 -6.76
C CYS A 33 18.96 -7.66 -5.51
N LEU A 34 18.57 -7.06 -4.37
CA LEU A 34 18.32 -7.78 -3.12
C LEU A 34 17.26 -8.88 -3.32
N LEU A 35 16.11 -8.54 -3.92
CA LEU A 35 15.06 -9.52 -4.18
C LEU A 35 15.55 -10.64 -5.10
N ARG A 36 16.18 -10.32 -6.24
CA ARG A 36 16.69 -11.33 -7.17
C ARG A 36 17.68 -12.27 -6.49
N ARG A 37 18.62 -11.74 -5.71
CA ARG A 37 19.61 -12.54 -4.99
C ARG A 37 19.00 -13.38 -3.86
N LEU A 38 18.00 -12.85 -3.15
CA LEU A 38 17.22 -13.63 -2.18
C LEU A 38 16.59 -14.87 -2.83
N LEU A 39 16.06 -14.70 -4.05
CA LEU A 39 15.45 -15.74 -4.87
C LEU A 39 16.46 -16.57 -5.68
N LYS A 40 17.77 -16.37 -5.49
CA LYS A 40 18.84 -17.06 -6.24
C LYS A 40 18.78 -16.83 -7.76
N GLU A 41 18.25 -15.69 -8.18
CA GLU A 41 18.19 -15.24 -9.57
C GLU A 41 19.44 -14.40 -9.96
N GLY A 42 19.75 -14.35 -11.26
CA GLY A 42 20.84 -13.54 -11.81
C GLY A 42 20.57 -12.03 -11.81
N ILE A 43 21.65 -11.23 -11.68
CA ILE A 43 21.60 -9.77 -11.59
C ILE A 43 22.06 -9.03 -12.86
N SER A 44 22.31 -9.74 -13.97
CA SER A 44 22.93 -9.21 -15.20
C SER A 44 22.16 -8.06 -15.87
N ASP A 45 20.84 -7.96 -15.65
CA ASP A 45 19.95 -7.05 -16.40
C ASP A 45 19.10 -6.16 -15.49
N VAL A 46 19.63 -5.75 -14.33
CA VAL A 46 18.88 -4.91 -13.39
C VAL A 46 19.12 -3.43 -13.70
N SER A 47 18.15 -2.79 -14.35
CA SER A 47 18.11 -1.33 -14.48
C SER A 47 17.45 -0.66 -13.28
N SER A 48 17.75 0.63 -13.05
CA SER A 48 16.98 1.43 -12.11
C SER A 48 15.52 1.44 -12.57
N THR A 49 14.65 1.09 -11.66
CA THR A 49 13.21 1.04 -11.90
C THR A 49 12.58 2.30 -11.35
N ASP A 50 12.10 3.18 -12.22
CA ASP A 50 11.45 4.42 -11.78
C ASP A 50 9.97 4.22 -11.46
N GLY A 51 9.52 4.96 -10.46
CA GLY A 51 8.12 5.01 -10.01
C GLY A 51 7.73 3.92 -9.01
N VAL A 52 6.47 3.97 -8.58
CA VAL A 52 5.86 2.95 -7.71
C VAL A 52 5.76 1.64 -8.48
N ASN A 53 6.40 0.59 -7.98
CA ASN A 53 6.42 -0.72 -8.61
C ASN A 53 6.31 -1.78 -7.54
N ILE A 54 5.10 -2.32 -7.35
CA ILE A 54 4.86 -3.51 -6.54
C ILE A 54 5.26 -4.71 -7.40
N VAL A 55 6.13 -5.56 -6.87
CA VAL A 55 6.53 -6.80 -7.53
C VAL A 55 6.31 -7.89 -6.52
N VAL A 56 5.29 -8.71 -6.72
CA VAL A 56 5.10 -9.94 -5.94
C VAL A 56 5.98 -11.04 -6.53
N ARG A 57 6.75 -11.70 -5.68
CA ARG A 57 7.47 -12.95 -6.00
C ARG A 57 7.21 -13.99 -4.93
N ARG A 58 6.96 -15.22 -5.36
CA ARG A 58 6.76 -16.39 -4.50
C ARG A 58 8.01 -17.25 -4.46
N CYS A 59 8.36 -17.77 -3.29
CA CYS A 59 9.36 -18.83 -3.15
C CYS A 59 8.93 -19.88 -2.12
N LYS A 60 9.58 -21.03 -2.20
CA LYS A 60 9.37 -22.20 -1.33
C LYS A 60 10.50 -22.31 -0.30
N ILE A 61 10.12 -22.63 0.93
CA ILE A 61 11.06 -22.87 2.02
C ILE A 61 10.76 -24.23 2.65
N ASN A 62 11.78 -25.07 2.78
CA ASN A 62 11.71 -26.29 3.55
C ASN A 62 11.57 -25.94 5.04
N ILE A 63 10.53 -26.45 5.69
CA ILE A 63 10.20 -26.07 7.08
C ILE A 63 11.12 -26.73 8.10
N ASP A 64 11.79 -27.84 7.74
CA ASP A 64 12.69 -28.56 8.64
C ASP A 64 14.05 -27.86 8.77
N ASP A 65 14.62 -27.40 7.65
CA ASP A 65 15.96 -26.83 7.60
C ASP A 65 16.04 -25.36 7.16
N GLY A 66 14.90 -24.75 6.81
CA GLY A 66 14.80 -23.36 6.39
C GLY A 66 15.42 -23.08 5.03
N LYS A 67 15.78 -24.10 4.23
CA LYS A 67 16.40 -23.89 2.91
C LYS A 67 15.39 -23.42 1.88
N TRP A 68 15.82 -22.43 1.11
CA TRP A 68 15.03 -21.84 0.03
C TRP A 68 15.27 -22.59 -1.28
N THR A 69 14.18 -23.01 -1.91
CA THR A 69 14.15 -23.61 -3.24
C THR A 69 13.41 -22.68 -4.22
N ILE A 70 13.91 -22.56 -5.44
CA ILE A 70 13.22 -21.84 -6.51
C ILE A 70 12.02 -22.70 -6.94
N GLY A 71 10.80 -22.17 -6.78
CA GLY A 71 9.57 -22.84 -7.20
C GLY A 71 9.05 -22.28 -8.52
N HIS A 72 8.49 -23.15 -9.37
CA HIS A 72 7.69 -22.73 -10.52
C HIS A 72 6.20 -22.74 -10.12
N GLU A 73 5.50 -21.64 -10.36
CA GLU A 73 4.17 -21.33 -9.77
C GLU A 73 3.08 -22.40 -10.02
N ILE A 74 3.21 -23.16 -11.11
CA ILE A 74 2.24 -24.18 -11.55
C ILE A 74 2.49 -25.54 -10.88
N ASP A 75 3.76 -25.94 -10.74
CA ASP A 75 4.12 -27.24 -10.16
C ASP A 75 3.82 -27.27 -8.66
N ASP A 76 4.03 -26.13 -7.99
CA ASP A 76 3.91 -25.95 -6.55
C ASP A 76 2.46 -26.08 -6.02
N LYS A 77 1.49 -25.56 -6.77
CA LYS A 77 0.07 -25.60 -6.39
C LYS A 77 -0.54 -26.96 -6.65
N ASN A 78 -0.13 -27.60 -7.74
CA ASN A 78 -0.51 -28.98 -8.03
C ASN A 78 -0.02 -29.93 -6.94
N GLU A 79 1.18 -29.73 -6.39
CA GLU A 79 1.66 -30.50 -5.24
C GLU A 79 0.80 -30.29 -3.97
N ARG A 80 0.45 -29.05 -3.62
CA ARG A 80 -0.43 -28.76 -2.47
C ARG A 80 -1.80 -29.40 -2.64
N ILE A 81 -2.37 -29.31 -3.83
CA ILE A 81 -3.66 -29.96 -4.14
C ILE A 81 -3.51 -31.47 -4.09
N ASN A 82 -2.44 -32.03 -4.66
CA ASN A 82 -2.19 -33.47 -4.60
C ASN A 82 -2.00 -33.95 -3.15
N ARG A 83 -1.38 -33.15 -2.26
CA ARG A 83 -1.28 -33.41 -0.82
C ARG A 83 -2.64 -33.34 -0.13
N ALA A 84 -3.38 -32.26 -0.35
CA ALA A 84 -4.76 -32.08 0.11
C ALA A 84 -5.69 -33.23 -0.34
N LEU A 85 -5.46 -33.77 -1.54
CA LEU A 85 -6.22 -34.87 -2.12
C LEU A 85 -5.66 -36.27 -1.75
N SER A 86 -4.51 -36.36 -1.07
CA SER A 86 -3.88 -37.65 -0.73
C SER A 86 -4.53 -38.28 0.51
N THR A 87 -5.02 -39.52 0.37
CA THR A 87 -5.77 -40.25 1.42
C THR A 87 -4.90 -41.15 2.30
N ASN A 88 -3.60 -41.26 2.03
CA ASN A 88 -2.69 -42.14 2.77
C ASN A 88 -1.88 -41.34 3.80
N GLU A 89 -2.07 -41.63 5.09
CA GLU A 89 -1.32 -41.01 6.20
C GLU A 89 0.20 -41.14 6.04
N LYS A 90 0.69 -42.26 5.48
CA LYS A 90 2.13 -42.45 5.20
C LYS A 90 2.70 -41.47 4.17
N THR A 91 1.94 -41.12 3.13
CA THR A 91 2.36 -40.10 2.14
C THR A 91 2.20 -38.66 2.63
N LYS A 92 1.33 -38.41 3.64
CA LYS A 92 1.26 -37.11 4.33
C LYS A 92 2.52 -36.86 5.18
N ILE A 93 3.15 -37.91 5.71
CA ILE A 93 4.32 -37.82 6.60
C ILE A 93 5.64 -37.69 5.82
N GLU A 94 5.74 -38.26 4.61
CA GLU A 94 6.95 -38.16 3.77
C GLU A 94 6.99 -36.91 2.88
N ALA A 95 5.87 -36.20 2.74
CA ALA A 95 5.85 -34.94 2.01
C ALA A 95 6.44 -33.84 2.89
N THR A 96 7.65 -33.39 2.57
CA THR A 96 8.29 -32.24 3.21
C THR A 96 7.29 -31.08 3.24
N GLU A 97 6.99 -30.57 4.44
CA GLU A 97 6.12 -29.41 4.54
C GLU A 97 6.86 -28.19 3.98
N VAL A 98 6.20 -27.46 3.08
CA VAL A 98 6.79 -26.32 2.37
C VAL A 98 5.99 -25.07 2.70
N ALA A 99 6.72 -24.04 3.10
CA ALA A 99 6.17 -22.71 3.31
C ALA A 99 6.24 -21.87 2.04
N ASP A 100 5.19 -21.09 1.82
CA ASP A 100 5.13 -20.11 0.73
C ASP A 100 5.48 -18.74 1.28
N MET A 101 6.31 -18.01 0.55
CA MET A 101 6.70 -16.66 0.93
C MET A 101 6.45 -15.69 -0.21
N GLU A 102 5.68 -14.65 0.05
CA GLU A 102 5.41 -13.56 -0.90
C GLU A 102 6.28 -12.35 -0.55
N ASN A 103 6.96 -11.81 -1.55
CA ASN A 103 7.80 -10.62 -1.39
C ASN A 103 7.24 -9.48 -2.21
N ASP A 104 7.04 -8.32 -1.59
CA ASP A 104 6.61 -7.09 -2.23
C ASP A 104 7.71 -6.04 -2.17
N ILE A 105 8.14 -5.55 -3.32
CA ILE A 105 8.97 -4.34 -3.35
C ILE A 105 8.06 -3.12 -3.38
N ILE A 106 8.23 -2.19 -2.45
CA ILE A 106 7.61 -0.85 -2.54
C ILE A 106 8.70 0.15 -2.92
N LYS A 107 8.45 0.89 -4.00
CA LYS A 107 9.33 1.96 -4.48
C LYS A 107 8.69 3.30 -4.18
N GLN A 108 9.46 4.17 -3.55
CA GLN A 108 8.99 5.51 -3.16
C GLN A 108 8.98 6.46 -4.36
N ASP A 109 7.92 7.25 -4.44
CA ASP A 109 7.87 8.46 -5.27
C ASP A 109 8.43 9.64 -4.47
N LYS A 110 9.41 10.36 -5.04
CA LYS A 110 9.99 11.57 -4.44
C LYS A 110 8.96 12.67 -4.26
N SER A 111 7.92 12.70 -5.07
CA SER A 111 6.94 13.79 -5.06
C SER A 111 6.03 13.79 -3.83
N GLN A 112 5.89 12.65 -3.13
CA GLN A 112 4.99 12.52 -1.97
C GLN A 112 5.62 12.94 -0.64
N PHE A 113 6.94 13.08 -0.60
CA PHE A 113 7.69 13.41 0.61
C PHE A 113 8.45 14.71 0.39
N SER A 114 8.01 15.79 1.03
CA SER A 114 8.77 17.04 1.09
C SER A 114 10.02 16.95 1.98
N ALA A 115 10.34 15.78 2.53
CA ALA A 115 11.46 15.57 3.43
C ALA A 115 12.67 15.03 2.66
N ASP A 116 13.58 15.92 2.29
CA ASP A 116 14.94 15.53 1.92
C ASP A 116 15.64 15.00 3.18
N PHE A 117 15.71 13.67 3.32
CA PHE A 117 16.44 13.04 4.42
C PHE A 117 17.92 13.43 4.36
N GLN A 118 18.40 14.12 5.40
CA GLN A 118 19.78 14.60 5.48
C GLN A 118 20.74 13.44 5.79
N HIS A 119 20.30 12.51 6.65
CA HIS A 119 21.08 11.33 7.01
C HIS A 119 20.27 10.03 6.90
N ILE A 120 20.97 8.91 6.83
CA ILE A 120 20.37 7.57 6.77
C ILE A 120 19.61 7.24 8.06
N GLY A 121 20.04 7.77 9.22
CA GLY A 121 19.31 7.67 10.49
C GLY A 121 17.88 8.20 10.38
N ASP A 122 17.68 9.41 9.84
CA ASP A 122 16.35 10.01 9.65
C ASP A 122 15.43 9.14 8.77
N TYR A 123 16.02 8.49 7.76
CA TYR A 123 15.30 7.58 6.87
C TYR A 123 14.87 6.30 7.57
N ILE A 124 15.75 5.74 8.41
CA ILE A 124 15.46 4.57 9.23
C ILE A 124 14.35 4.93 10.22
N ASP A 125 14.50 6.05 10.92
CA ASP A 125 13.54 6.56 11.91
C ASP A 125 12.13 6.68 11.33
N PHE A 126 12.03 7.33 10.16
CA PHE A 126 10.78 7.48 9.42
C PHE A 126 10.10 6.16 9.10
N TRP A 127 10.83 5.14 8.65
CA TRP A 127 10.24 3.84 8.31
C TRP A 127 9.85 3.05 9.54
N PHE A 128 10.64 3.14 10.61
CA PHE A 128 10.28 2.54 11.89
C PHE A 128 8.97 3.14 12.42
N ASP A 129 8.81 4.46 12.38
CA ASP A 129 7.54 5.09 12.74
C ASP A 129 6.39 4.70 11.80
N SER A 130 6.66 4.67 10.49
CA SER A 130 5.67 4.27 9.48
C SER A 130 5.19 2.84 9.70
N ILE A 131 6.05 1.91 10.10
CA ILE A 131 5.66 0.54 10.41
C ILE A 131 4.99 0.47 11.79
N HIS A 132 5.54 1.18 12.78
CA HIS A 132 5.01 1.20 14.15
C HIS A 132 3.57 1.73 14.20
N CYS A 133 3.24 2.77 13.44
CA CYS A 133 1.90 3.34 13.41
C CYS A 133 0.84 2.46 12.73
N HIS A 134 1.23 1.51 11.88
CA HIS A 134 0.33 0.56 11.23
C HIS A 134 0.25 -0.79 11.95
N ARG A 135 0.88 -0.92 13.13
CA ARG A 135 0.81 -2.17 13.91
C ARG A 135 -0.61 -2.40 14.44
N THR A 136 -1.05 -3.65 14.40
CA THR A 136 -2.33 -4.04 15.00
C THR A 136 -2.16 -4.10 16.52
N VAL A 137 -2.90 -3.25 17.24
CA VAL A 137 -3.02 -3.34 18.70
C VAL A 137 -4.18 -4.28 19.00
N ASP A 138 -3.89 -5.53 19.37
CA ASP A 138 -4.92 -6.46 19.85
C ASP A 138 -5.11 -6.27 21.36
N ASP A 139 -6.05 -5.42 21.75
CA ASP A 139 -6.40 -5.17 23.15
C ASP A 139 -6.95 -6.41 23.88
N ARG A 140 -7.33 -7.48 23.15
CA ARG A 140 -7.90 -8.71 23.71
C ARG A 140 -6.90 -9.86 23.82
N ALA A 141 -5.73 -9.75 23.19
CA ALA A 141 -4.69 -10.76 23.29
C ALA A 141 -4.03 -10.70 24.68
N ARG A 142 -4.21 -11.75 25.49
CA ARG A 142 -3.45 -11.98 26.74
C ARG A 142 -1.94 -12.18 26.51
N HIS A 143 -1.46 -12.00 25.27
CA HIS A 143 -0.10 -12.24 24.82
C HIS A 143 0.46 -11.04 24.03
N GLY A 144 0.53 -9.87 24.68
CA GLY A 144 1.39 -8.76 24.24
C GLY A 144 1.08 -8.14 22.87
N HIS A 145 1.72 -7.00 22.60
CA HIS A 145 1.61 -6.32 21.32
C HIS A 145 2.36 -7.11 20.23
N PHE A 146 1.72 -7.42 19.09
CA PHE A 146 2.44 -7.97 17.93
C PHE A 146 3.16 -6.82 17.20
N ASN A 147 4.47 -6.75 17.35
CA ASN A 147 5.31 -5.80 16.63
C ASN A 147 5.79 -6.45 15.33
N PRO A 148 5.43 -5.91 14.14
CA PRO A 148 5.96 -6.43 12.89
C PRO A 148 7.50 -6.41 12.91
N PRO A 149 8.17 -7.53 12.64
CA PRO A 149 9.62 -7.62 12.72
C PRO A 149 10.27 -6.91 11.52
N ILE A 150 11.35 -6.17 11.77
CA ILE A 150 12.15 -5.44 10.79
C ILE A 150 13.56 -6.02 10.77
N LEU A 151 14.01 -6.42 9.58
CA LEU A 151 15.38 -6.78 9.29
C LEU A 151 16.01 -5.63 8.50
N LEU A 152 17.03 -4.97 9.07
CA LEU A 152 17.74 -3.90 8.38
C LEU A 152 18.76 -4.48 7.42
N VAL A 153 18.70 -4.10 6.15
CA VAL A 153 19.59 -4.61 5.11
C VAL A 153 20.36 -3.45 4.47
N PHE A 154 21.66 -3.39 4.76
CA PHE A 154 22.60 -2.46 4.14
C PHE A 154 23.24 -3.11 2.92
N THR A 155 22.91 -2.65 1.72
CA THR A 155 23.44 -3.16 0.46
C THR A 155 24.65 -2.36 -0.02
N GLY A 156 25.41 -2.94 -0.96
CA GLY A 156 26.50 -2.23 -1.65
C GLY A 156 27.78 -2.13 -0.83
N THR A 157 28.02 -3.08 0.08
CA THR A 157 29.25 -3.12 0.89
C THR A 157 30.51 -3.28 0.03
N ASP A 158 30.37 -3.82 -1.19
CA ASP A 158 31.43 -3.94 -2.21
C ASP A 158 32.01 -2.60 -2.67
N LYS A 159 31.31 -1.48 -2.39
CA LYS A 159 31.79 -0.13 -2.73
C LYS A 159 32.83 0.40 -1.75
N TYR A 160 33.08 -0.29 -0.65
CA TYR A 160 33.99 0.13 0.41
C TYR A 160 35.13 -0.86 0.57
N ASN A 161 36.33 -0.35 0.86
CA ASN A 161 37.41 -1.23 1.33
C ASN A 161 37.12 -1.69 2.78
N LYS A 162 37.88 -2.68 3.27
CA LYS A 162 37.64 -3.28 4.60
C LYS A 162 37.71 -2.28 5.77
N ALA A 163 38.63 -1.31 5.71
CA ALA A 163 38.81 -0.34 6.78
C ALA A 163 37.66 0.68 6.81
N ASP A 164 37.31 1.21 5.65
CA ASP A 164 36.21 2.15 5.47
C ASP A 164 34.87 1.51 5.81
N PHE A 165 34.67 0.25 5.40
CA PHE A 165 33.47 -0.50 5.76
C PHE A 165 33.32 -0.66 7.27
N LYS A 166 34.40 -0.98 8.00
CA LYS A 166 34.36 -1.12 9.46
C LYS A 166 34.00 0.20 10.14
N LYS A 167 34.57 1.32 9.67
CA LYS A 167 34.24 2.66 10.16
C LYS A 167 32.77 2.98 9.89
N ARG A 168 32.33 2.79 8.64
CA ARG A 168 30.96 3.10 8.20
C ARG A 168 29.91 2.26 8.92
N LYS A 169 30.19 0.98 9.14
CA LYS A 169 29.34 0.08 9.92
C LYS A 169 29.15 0.59 11.35
N LYS A 170 30.23 1.03 11.99
CA LYS A 170 30.15 1.63 13.33
C LYS A 170 29.30 2.91 13.33
N GLU A 171 29.56 3.81 12.38
CA GLU A 171 28.76 5.05 12.24
C GLU A 171 27.26 4.77 12.04
N LEU A 172 26.92 3.76 11.24
CA LEU A 172 25.53 3.36 11.02
C LEU A 172 24.87 2.82 12.28
N HIS A 173 25.58 1.97 13.03
CA HIS A 173 25.08 1.42 14.27
C HIS A 173 24.86 2.51 15.33
N ASP A 174 25.83 3.42 15.49
CA ASP A 174 25.71 4.58 16.40
C ASP A 174 24.50 5.46 16.00
N GLN A 175 24.22 5.63 14.71
CA GLN A 175 23.04 6.36 14.22
C GLN A 175 21.73 5.64 14.50
N ILE A 176 21.68 4.31 14.32
CA ILE A 176 20.51 3.49 14.63
C ILE A 176 20.19 3.59 16.12
N ASP A 177 21.20 3.43 16.99
CA ASP A 177 21.04 3.54 18.43
C ASP A 177 20.60 4.95 18.84
N GLN A 178 21.07 5.99 18.16
CA GLN A 178 20.66 7.36 18.42
C GLN A 178 19.19 7.61 18.07
N VAL A 179 18.71 7.12 16.92
CA VAL A 179 17.33 7.37 16.46
C VAL A 179 16.33 6.42 17.11
N LEU A 180 16.67 5.14 17.29
CA LEU A 180 15.77 4.14 17.85
C LEU A 180 15.91 3.96 19.36
N GLY A 181 17.10 4.22 19.92
CA GLY A 181 17.36 4.07 21.35
C GLY A 181 16.35 4.87 22.16
N TYR A 182 15.76 4.23 23.17
CA TYR A 182 14.71 4.77 24.05
C TYR A 182 13.28 4.83 23.48
N GLN A 183 13.03 4.41 22.23
CA GLN A 183 11.70 4.42 21.65
C GLN A 183 11.01 3.05 21.67
N SER A 184 9.68 3.03 21.79
CA SER A 184 8.87 1.80 21.72
C SER A 184 9.09 1.03 20.41
N LYS A 185 9.38 1.76 19.32
CA LYS A 185 9.62 1.20 17.98
C LYS A 185 10.93 0.41 17.85
N TYR A 186 11.86 0.53 18.79
CA TYR A 186 13.09 -0.29 18.81
C TYR A 186 12.78 -1.80 18.79
N HIS A 187 11.69 -2.22 19.43
CA HIS A 187 11.27 -3.63 19.48
C HIS A 187 10.91 -4.24 18.12
N HIS A 188 10.80 -3.43 17.06
CA HIS A 188 10.68 -3.95 15.70
C HIS A 188 12.01 -4.45 15.14
N LEU A 189 13.16 -3.91 15.57
CA LEU A 189 14.47 -4.28 15.04
C LEU A 189 14.83 -5.70 15.51
N HIS A 190 14.97 -6.62 14.57
CA HIS A 190 15.35 -8.00 14.83
C HIS A 190 16.82 -8.28 14.54
N ASP A 191 17.34 -7.77 13.40
CA ASP A 191 18.72 -8.02 12.99
C ASP A 191 19.20 -7.03 11.91
N GLU A 192 20.50 -6.97 11.69
CA GLU A 192 21.19 -6.13 10.70
C GLU A 192 22.07 -6.97 9.75
N PHE A 193 21.84 -6.83 8.45
CA PHE A 193 22.60 -7.50 7.40
C PHE A 193 23.38 -6.50 6.55
N TYR A 194 24.60 -6.88 6.19
CA TYR A 194 25.50 -6.06 5.39
C TYR A 194 25.91 -6.85 4.14
N LEU A 195 25.31 -6.52 3.01
CA LEU A 195 25.35 -7.33 1.78
C LEU A 195 26.18 -6.67 0.68
N SER A 196 27.03 -7.48 0.07
CA SER A 196 27.74 -7.15 -1.15
C SER A 196 26.89 -7.50 -2.37
N ASN A 197 26.82 -6.61 -3.35
CA ASN A 197 26.12 -6.88 -4.61
C ASN A 197 27.00 -7.65 -5.62
N LYS A 198 28.30 -7.78 -5.35
CA LYS A 198 29.28 -8.40 -6.25
C LYS A 198 29.91 -9.68 -5.71
N GLU A 199 29.65 -9.99 -4.45
CA GLU A 199 30.25 -11.17 -3.83
C GLU A 199 29.50 -12.44 -4.26
N ASP A 200 30.24 -13.34 -4.90
CA ASP A 200 29.69 -14.61 -5.38
C ASP A 200 29.42 -15.60 -4.25
N THR A 201 30.03 -15.38 -3.07
CA THR A 201 29.77 -16.23 -1.90
C THR A 201 28.41 -15.84 -1.32
N ASP A 202 27.38 -16.62 -1.64
CA ASP A 202 25.98 -16.44 -1.23
C ASP A 202 25.78 -16.56 0.31
N LYS A 203 26.85 -16.48 1.11
CA LYS A 203 26.89 -16.76 2.55
C LYS A 203 26.07 -15.77 3.37
N GLU A 204 26.22 -14.46 3.15
CA GLU A 204 25.45 -13.45 3.90
C GLU A 204 23.97 -13.46 3.49
N PHE A 205 23.69 -13.82 2.23
CA PHE A 205 22.32 -14.04 1.76
C PHE A 205 21.70 -15.29 2.36
N GLU A 206 22.45 -16.38 2.55
CA GLU A 206 21.94 -17.55 3.30
C GLU A 206 21.63 -17.22 4.76
N LYS A 207 22.46 -16.39 5.42
CA LYS A 207 22.15 -15.89 6.77
C LYS A 207 20.86 -15.07 6.78
N LEU A 208 20.69 -14.15 5.82
CA LEU A 208 19.47 -13.35 5.71
C LEU A 208 18.24 -14.24 5.45
N ARG A 209 18.34 -15.22 4.53
CA ARG A 209 17.27 -16.20 4.25
C ARG A 209 16.86 -16.98 5.49
N PHE A 210 17.84 -17.43 6.28
CA PHE A 210 17.60 -18.13 7.54
C PHE A 210 16.95 -17.23 8.59
N ALA A 211 17.41 -15.98 8.74
CA ALA A 211 16.82 -15.02 9.68
C ALA A 211 15.37 -14.67 9.32
N ILE A 212 15.06 -14.54 8.02
CA ILE A 212 13.70 -14.38 7.54
C ILE A 212 12.84 -15.59 7.94
N PHE A 213 13.33 -16.82 7.71
CA PHE A 213 12.64 -18.05 8.08
C PHE A 213 12.36 -18.14 9.60
N GLU A 214 13.38 -17.90 10.43
CA GLU A 214 13.24 -17.91 11.90
C GLU A 214 12.27 -16.84 12.40
N THR A 215 12.26 -15.68 11.75
CA THR A 215 11.33 -14.59 12.06
C THR A 215 9.89 -14.98 11.69
N ALA A 216 9.69 -15.61 10.52
CA ALA A 216 8.39 -16.08 10.07
C ALA A 216 7.82 -17.16 10.99
N ARG A 217 8.66 -18.09 11.48
CA ARG A 217 8.27 -19.16 12.40
C ARG A 217 7.72 -18.65 13.73
N LYS A 218 8.14 -17.46 14.17
CA LYS A 218 7.64 -16.81 15.39
C LYS A 218 6.28 -16.12 15.19
N ASN A 219 5.81 -16.00 13.96
CA ASN A 219 4.51 -15.41 13.68
C ASN A 219 3.40 -16.35 14.17
N ASN A 220 2.42 -15.79 14.90
CA ASN A 220 1.28 -16.54 15.43
C ASN A 220 0.48 -17.29 14.35
N ASN A 221 0.55 -16.89 13.09
CA ASN A 221 -0.19 -17.53 12.00
C ASN A 221 0.59 -18.64 11.28
N TRP A 222 1.87 -18.82 11.61
CA TRP A 222 2.71 -19.85 11.00
C TRP A 222 2.30 -21.25 11.47
N GLY A 223 1.98 -22.14 10.53
CA GLY A 223 1.59 -23.52 10.81
C GLY A 223 0.18 -23.67 11.39
N LYS A 224 -0.65 -22.62 11.38
CA LYS A 224 -2.04 -22.73 11.82
C LYS A 224 -2.84 -23.61 10.85
N ALA A 225 -3.63 -24.51 11.41
CA ALA A 225 -4.55 -25.35 10.67
C ALA A 225 -5.65 -24.52 10.00
N VAL A 226 -5.85 -24.70 8.69
CA VAL A 226 -6.94 -24.11 7.91
C VAL A 226 -7.84 -25.20 7.32
N PRO A 227 -9.14 -24.94 7.12
CA PRO A 227 -10.04 -25.92 6.52
C PRO A 227 -9.61 -26.31 5.09
N LEU A 228 -9.63 -27.60 4.77
CA LEU A 228 -9.23 -28.09 3.44
C LEU A 228 -10.02 -27.43 2.29
N LYS A 229 -11.32 -27.20 2.51
CA LYS A 229 -12.19 -26.52 1.54
C LYS A 229 -11.76 -25.09 1.21
N TRP A 230 -11.07 -24.40 2.11
CA TRP A 230 -10.50 -23.08 1.81
C TRP A 230 -9.35 -23.19 0.80
N ILE A 231 -8.53 -24.23 0.89
CA ILE A 231 -7.44 -24.49 -0.05
C ILE A 231 -8.00 -24.80 -1.45
N LEU A 232 -9.07 -25.61 -1.51
CA LEU A 232 -9.76 -25.90 -2.76
C LEU A 232 -10.37 -24.65 -3.40
N LEU A 233 -11.01 -23.78 -2.61
CA LEU A 233 -11.56 -22.52 -3.09
C LEU A 233 -10.46 -21.55 -3.56
N GLU A 234 -9.35 -21.45 -2.82
CA GLU A 234 -8.17 -20.66 -3.20
C GLU A 234 -7.61 -21.12 -4.55
N HIS A 235 -7.57 -22.43 -4.80
CA HIS A 235 -7.18 -22.96 -6.11
C HIS A 235 -8.14 -22.53 -7.24
N LEU A 236 -9.46 -22.60 -7.04
CA LEU A 236 -10.41 -22.12 -8.03
C LEU A 236 -10.28 -20.62 -8.30
N ILE A 237 -10.04 -19.83 -7.26
CA ILE A 237 -9.74 -18.40 -7.39
C ILE A 237 -8.50 -18.21 -8.27
N GLU A 238 -7.45 -19.00 -8.06
CA GLU A 238 -6.23 -18.92 -8.86
C GLU A 238 -6.46 -19.30 -10.33
N ILE A 239 -7.23 -20.36 -10.62
CA ILE A 239 -7.60 -20.71 -11.99
C ILE A 239 -8.30 -19.52 -12.67
N ASN A 240 -9.21 -18.85 -11.96
CA ASN A 240 -9.89 -17.66 -12.48
C ASN A 240 -8.89 -16.52 -12.76
N LYS A 241 -7.94 -16.27 -11.85
CA LYS A 241 -6.86 -15.28 -12.08
C LYS A 241 -6.05 -15.61 -13.34
N ASN A 242 -5.67 -16.87 -13.51
CA ASN A 242 -4.87 -17.34 -14.66
C ASN A 242 -5.64 -17.25 -15.98
N HIS A 243 -6.97 -17.31 -15.95
CA HIS A 243 -7.84 -17.04 -17.09
C HIS A 243 -8.11 -15.54 -17.32
N GLY A 244 -7.38 -14.64 -16.64
CA GLY A 244 -7.52 -13.20 -16.81
C GLY A 244 -8.70 -12.57 -16.07
N LYS A 245 -9.32 -13.30 -15.12
CA LYS A 245 -10.40 -12.76 -14.29
C LYS A 245 -9.81 -12.05 -13.06
N HIS A 246 -9.86 -10.72 -13.05
CA HIS A 246 -9.29 -9.89 -11.98
C HIS A 246 -10.30 -9.50 -10.90
N PHE A 247 -11.60 -9.51 -11.23
CA PHE A 247 -12.70 -9.22 -10.32
C PHE A 247 -13.74 -10.33 -10.36
N ILE A 248 -14.44 -10.52 -9.25
CA ILE A 248 -15.62 -11.37 -9.15
C ILE A 248 -16.62 -10.69 -8.20
N ASN A 249 -17.92 -10.83 -8.48
CA ASN A 249 -18.94 -10.36 -7.55
C ASN A 249 -19.26 -11.41 -6.48
N PHE A 250 -19.99 -11.02 -5.44
CA PHE A 250 -20.26 -11.90 -4.30
C PHE A 250 -21.11 -13.11 -4.73
N THR A 251 -22.08 -12.90 -5.62
CA THR A 251 -22.93 -13.97 -6.16
C THR A 251 -22.13 -15.03 -6.91
N GLU A 252 -21.16 -14.62 -7.73
CA GLU A 252 -20.26 -15.53 -8.43
C GLU A 252 -19.31 -16.25 -7.46
N MET A 253 -18.82 -15.56 -6.43
CA MET A 253 -18.03 -16.19 -5.36
C MET A 253 -18.82 -17.25 -4.60
N ILE A 254 -20.09 -16.99 -4.27
CA ILE A 254 -21.00 -17.98 -3.67
C ILE A 254 -21.12 -19.22 -4.57
N LYS A 255 -21.24 -19.04 -5.89
CA LYS A 255 -21.31 -20.18 -6.83
C LYS A 255 -20.04 -21.02 -6.81
N LEU A 256 -18.87 -20.40 -6.72
CA LEU A 256 -17.60 -21.12 -6.56
C LEU A 256 -17.54 -21.85 -5.21
N ALA A 257 -17.92 -21.19 -4.13
CA ALA A 257 -17.91 -21.74 -2.78
C ALA A 257 -18.86 -22.94 -2.61
N LYS A 258 -20.04 -22.89 -3.27
CA LYS A 258 -21.05 -23.96 -3.27
C LYS A 258 -20.76 -25.09 -4.26
N HIS A 259 -19.63 -25.05 -4.97
CA HIS A 259 -19.23 -26.17 -5.82
C HIS A 259 -19.22 -27.47 -4.99
N PRO A 260 -19.73 -28.61 -5.51
CA PRO A 260 -19.87 -29.86 -4.73
C PRO A 260 -18.59 -30.32 -4.03
N ASP A 261 -17.44 -30.05 -4.64
CA ASP A 261 -16.12 -30.42 -4.10
C ASP A 261 -15.64 -29.51 -2.95
N ILE A 262 -16.20 -28.30 -2.81
CA ILE A 262 -15.82 -27.30 -1.78
C ILE A 262 -16.87 -27.26 -0.67
N ASN A 263 -18.14 -27.22 -1.05
CA ASN A 263 -19.30 -27.30 -0.17
C ASN A 263 -19.28 -26.29 1.00
N ILE A 264 -18.87 -25.04 0.73
CA ILE A 264 -19.06 -23.92 1.67
C ILE A 264 -20.47 -23.38 1.44
N ILE A 265 -21.41 -23.84 2.26
CA ILE A 265 -22.83 -23.46 2.21
C ILE A 265 -23.10 -22.23 3.08
N ASP A 266 -22.42 -22.15 4.23
CA ASP A 266 -22.55 -21.07 5.19
C ASP A 266 -21.87 -19.79 4.68
N GLU A 267 -22.63 -18.70 4.65
CA GLU A 267 -22.15 -17.41 4.16
C GLU A 267 -21.18 -16.76 5.15
N ASP A 268 -21.35 -16.97 6.46
CA ASP A 268 -20.43 -16.44 7.47
C ASP A 268 -19.04 -17.07 7.34
N GLU A 269 -19.00 -18.37 7.04
CA GLU A 269 -17.76 -19.06 6.71
C GLU A 269 -17.10 -18.51 5.44
N LEU A 270 -17.88 -18.20 4.40
CA LEU A 270 -17.35 -17.60 3.18
C LEU A 270 -16.78 -16.20 3.46
N LEU A 271 -17.46 -15.38 4.25
CA LEU A 271 -16.95 -14.07 4.67
C LEU A 271 -15.67 -14.20 5.50
N LEU A 272 -15.60 -15.18 6.40
CA LEU A 272 -14.39 -15.47 7.15
C LEU A 272 -13.23 -15.86 6.23
N PHE A 273 -13.48 -16.69 5.22
CA PHE A 273 -12.49 -17.03 4.20
C PHE A 273 -12.02 -15.79 3.43
N LEU A 274 -12.93 -14.92 2.97
CA LEU A 274 -12.59 -13.71 2.21
C LEU A 274 -11.74 -12.74 3.04
N ARG A 275 -12.13 -12.48 4.29
CA ARG A 275 -11.35 -11.66 5.23
C ARG A 275 -9.97 -12.26 5.50
N PHE A 276 -9.91 -13.59 5.66
CA PHE A 276 -8.64 -14.29 5.80
C PHE A 276 -7.73 -14.09 4.59
N GLN A 277 -8.23 -14.31 3.37
CA GLN A 277 -7.47 -14.12 2.13
C GLN A 277 -7.06 -12.65 1.91
N HIS A 278 -7.90 -11.70 2.33
CA HIS A 278 -7.58 -10.27 2.33
C HIS A 278 -6.41 -9.95 3.27
N ASN A 279 -6.46 -10.42 4.50
CA ASN A 279 -5.42 -10.19 5.51
C ASN A 279 -4.07 -10.79 5.10
N VAL A 280 -4.09 -11.92 4.39
CA VAL A 280 -2.90 -12.58 3.84
C VAL A 280 -2.37 -11.82 2.60
N GLY A 281 -3.22 -11.05 1.91
CA GLY A 281 -2.86 -10.28 0.72
C GLY A 281 -3.11 -11.01 -0.61
N ASN A 282 -3.75 -12.16 -0.58
CA ASN A 282 -4.05 -12.97 -1.77
C ASN A 282 -5.17 -12.38 -2.63
N ILE A 283 -6.11 -11.68 -2.00
CA ILE A 283 -7.21 -10.94 -2.63
C ILE A 283 -7.36 -9.59 -1.91
N ILE A 284 -8.18 -8.70 -2.45
CA ILE A 284 -8.68 -7.54 -1.71
C ILE A 284 -10.20 -7.67 -1.60
N PHE A 285 -10.70 -7.52 -0.38
CA PHE A 285 -12.12 -7.62 -0.05
C PHE A 285 -12.49 -6.50 0.91
N PHE A 286 -13.65 -5.89 0.68
CA PHE A 286 -14.18 -4.81 1.47
C PHE A 286 -15.59 -5.18 1.95
N ASP A 287 -15.82 -5.14 3.26
CA ASP A 287 -17.12 -5.51 3.85
C ASP A 287 -18.26 -4.57 3.41
N ASN A 288 -17.96 -3.30 3.13
CA ASN A 288 -18.91 -2.28 2.69
C ASN A 288 -19.25 -2.34 1.19
N ILE A 289 -18.43 -2.99 0.37
CA ILE A 289 -18.68 -3.21 -1.07
C ILE A 289 -18.42 -4.68 -1.45
N PRO A 290 -19.18 -5.63 -0.87
CA PRO A 290 -18.88 -7.07 -0.96
C PRO A 290 -18.97 -7.65 -2.38
N ASP A 291 -19.67 -6.96 -3.29
CA ASP A 291 -19.76 -7.32 -4.71
C ASP A 291 -18.51 -6.96 -5.53
N LEU A 292 -17.48 -6.38 -4.92
CA LEU A 292 -16.23 -6.01 -5.58
C LEU A 292 -15.06 -6.77 -4.97
N ILE A 293 -14.97 -8.07 -5.25
CA ILE A 293 -13.86 -8.91 -4.80
C ILE A 293 -12.74 -8.82 -5.84
N ILE A 294 -11.59 -8.28 -5.45
CA ILE A 294 -10.41 -8.16 -6.31
C ILE A 294 -9.57 -9.41 -6.14
N LEU A 295 -9.53 -10.24 -7.18
CA LEU A 295 -8.78 -11.50 -7.16
C LEU A 295 -7.28 -11.27 -7.34
N ASN A 296 -6.87 -10.23 -8.09
CA ASN A 296 -5.47 -9.99 -8.41
C ASN A 296 -5.01 -8.61 -7.90
N PRO A 297 -4.46 -8.52 -6.67
CA PRO A 297 -3.94 -7.29 -6.09
C PRO A 297 -2.80 -6.66 -6.91
N GLN A 298 -1.95 -7.48 -7.55
CA GLN A 298 -0.85 -6.98 -8.39
C GLN A 298 -1.40 -6.27 -9.63
N TRP A 299 -2.38 -6.88 -10.31
CA TRP A 299 -3.04 -6.25 -11.46
C TRP A 299 -3.70 -4.92 -11.09
N LEU A 300 -4.29 -4.81 -9.89
CA LEU A 300 -4.84 -3.55 -9.39
C LEU A 300 -3.74 -2.51 -9.14
N ALA A 301 -2.62 -2.90 -8.55
CA ALA A 301 -1.48 -2.01 -8.34
C ALA A 301 -0.92 -1.48 -9.67
N ASP A 302 -0.85 -2.33 -10.69
CA ASP A 302 -0.44 -1.95 -12.04
C ASP A 302 -1.43 -0.96 -12.67
N ALA A 303 -2.73 -1.11 -12.42
CA ALA A 303 -3.73 -0.13 -12.85
C ALA A 303 -3.52 1.24 -12.18
N PHE A 304 -3.30 1.27 -10.87
CA PHE A 304 -3.04 2.53 -10.15
C PHE A 304 -1.75 3.20 -10.60
N ARG A 305 -0.75 2.41 -11.03
CA ARG A 305 0.50 2.94 -11.59
C ARG A 305 0.24 3.83 -12.81
N CYS A 306 -0.75 3.52 -13.64
CA CYS A 306 -1.09 4.35 -14.81
C CYS A 306 -1.51 5.78 -14.42
N LEU A 307 -1.98 6.01 -13.19
CA LEU A 307 -2.42 7.33 -12.72
C LEU A 307 -1.29 8.14 -12.09
N VAL A 308 -0.36 7.47 -11.42
CA VAL A 308 0.74 8.14 -10.68
C VAL A 308 1.98 8.32 -11.52
N SER A 309 2.15 7.54 -12.59
CA SER A 309 3.35 7.56 -13.43
C SER A 309 3.46 8.85 -14.23
N ASP A 310 4.51 9.62 -13.98
CA ASP A 310 4.84 10.84 -14.73
C ASP A 310 5.27 10.54 -16.20
N ARG A 311 5.20 9.27 -16.62
CA ARG A 311 5.69 8.75 -17.92
C ARG A 311 4.71 8.90 -19.07
N VAL A 312 3.59 9.59 -18.90
CA VAL A 312 2.71 9.85 -20.04
C VAL A 312 3.49 10.74 -21.00
N GLU A 313 3.85 10.21 -22.18
CA GLU A 313 4.47 10.99 -23.25
C GLU A 313 3.49 12.13 -23.61
N ASN A 314 3.70 13.30 -23.01
CA ASN A 314 2.84 14.49 -23.11
C ASN A 314 2.52 14.89 -24.56
N SER A 315 3.35 14.46 -25.52
CA SER A 315 3.22 14.78 -26.95
C SER A 315 2.05 14.10 -27.66
N ARG A 316 1.30 13.19 -27.00
CA ARG A 316 0.15 12.47 -27.62
C ARG A 316 -1.18 12.60 -26.89
N LEU A 317 -1.26 13.37 -25.81
CA LEU A 317 -2.51 13.50 -25.06
C LEU A 317 -3.50 14.37 -25.83
N HIS A 318 -4.66 13.80 -26.16
CA HIS A 318 -5.77 14.55 -26.75
C HIS A 318 -6.38 15.55 -25.75
N HIS A 319 -6.19 15.32 -24.44
CA HIS A 319 -6.73 16.13 -23.35
C HIS A 319 -5.65 16.93 -22.60
N LEU A 320 -4.87 17.76 -23.32
CA LEU A 320 -3.79 18.56 -22.72
C LEU A 320 -4.27 19.50 -21.59
N GLU A 321 -5.48 20.03 -21.70
CA GLU A 321 -6.10 20.87 -20.65
C GLU A 321 -6.41 20.06 -19.39
N ASP A 322 -7.08 18.91 -19.51
CA ASP A 322 -7.37 18.03 -18.38
C ASP A 322 -6.07 17.52 -17.73
N TRP A 323 -5.04 17.24 -18.53
CA TRP A 323 -3.72 16.86 -18.02
C TRP A 323 -3.06 17.98 -17.22
N THR A 324 -3.21 19.22 -17.68
CA THR A 324 -2.72 20.40 -16.95
C THR A 324 -3.47 20.58 -15.64
N LEU A 325 -4.80 20.39 -15.64
CA LEU A 325 -5.62 20.41 -14.42
C LEU A 325 -5.22 19.29 -13.44
N PHE A 326 -4.93 18.10 -13.95
CA PHE A 326 -4.51 16.96 -13.14
C PHE A 326 -3.15 17.22 -12.49
N THR A 327 -2.16 17.60 -13.29
CA THR A 327 -0.77 17.80 -12.81
C THR A 327 -0.61 19.03 -11.92
N ARG A 328 -1.37 20.11 -12.16
CA ARG A 328 -1.24 21.36 -11.40
C ARG A 328 -2.24 21.52 -10.27
N GLN A 329 -3.41 20.91 -10.36
CA GLN A 329 -4.51 21.12 -9.41
C GLN A 329 -5.01 19.82 -8.77
N GLY A 330 -4.50 18.66 -9.18
CA GLY A 330 -4.99 17.35 -8.71
C GLY A 330 -6.40 17.03 -9.21
N LYS A 331 -6.90 17.72 -10.24
CA LYS A 331 -8.24 17.53 -10.81
C LYS A 331 -8.18 16.60 -12.01
N ILE A 332 -8.86 15.47 -11.96
CA ILE A 332 -8.84 14.47 -13.03
C ILE A 332 -10.25 14.25 -13.59
N SER A 333 -10.38 14.30 -14.92
CA SER A 333 -11.64 14.05 -15.62
C SER A 333 -11.83 12.55 -15.92
N GLU A 334 -13.08 12.16 -16.09
CA GLU A 334 -13.45 10.81 -16.52
C GLU A 334 -12.85 10.44 -17.90
N SER A 335 -12.71 11.43 -18.80
CA SER A 335 -12.06 11.31 -20.11
C SER A 335 -10.57 11.03 -19.95
N LEU A 336 -9.86 11.79 -19.11
CA LEU A 336 -8.43 11.58 -18.87
C LEU A 336 -8.15 10.23 -18.22
N ILE A 337 -8.97 9.79 -17.25
CA ILE A 337 -8.87 8.42 -16.69
C ILE A 337 -8.97 7.37 -17.81
N THR A 338 -9.91 7.56 -18.74
CA THR A 338 -10.08 6.64 -19.88
C THR A 338 -8.86 6.61 -20.77
N GLU A 339 -8.28 7.78 -21.09
CA GLU A 339 -7.10 7.89 -21.93
C GLU A 339 -5.88 7.21 -21.25
N LEU A 340 -5.68 7.43 -19.95
CA LEU A 340 -4.59 6.82 -19.19
C LEU A 340 -4.69 5.28 -19.17
N PHE A 341 -5.90 4.73 -18.98
CA PHE A 341 -6.14 3.29 -19.08
C PHE A 341 -6.18 2.75 -20.51
N ASN A 342 -6.23 3.59 -21.53
CA ASN A 342 -6.11 3.16 -22.94
C ASN A 342 -4.69 3.29 -23.49
N SER A 343 -3.76 3.83 -22.70
CA SER A 343 -2.34 3.89 -23.06
C SER A 343 -1.74 2.49 -23.30
N LYS A 344 -0.56 2.41 -23.91
CA LYS A 344 0.13 1.13 -24.19
C LYS A 344 0.25 0.26 -22.94
N ASP A 345 0.53 0.86 -21.79
CA ASP A 345 0.66 0.16 -20.51
C ASP A 345 -0.70 -0.15 -19.86
N GLY A 346 -1.77 0.53 -20.31
CA GLY A 346 -3.09 0.49 -19.69
C GLY A 346 -4.12 -0.43 -20.34
N SER A 347 -3.95 -0.80 -21.61
CA SER A 347 -5.02 -1.44 -22.44
C SER A 347 -5.76 -2.62 -21.79
N GLN A 348 -5.08 -3.40 -20.95
CA GLN A 348 -5.64 -4.49 -20.14
C GLN A 348 -6.69 -4.07 -19.09
N PHE A 349 -6.74 -2.79 -18.71
CA PHE A 349 -7.62 -2.24 -17.67
C PHE A 349 -8.94 -1.67 -18.23
N SER A 350 -9.00 -1.39 -19.53
CA SER A 350 -10.10 -0.68 -20.20
C SER A 350 -11.48 -1.28 -19.93
N GLY A 351 -11.60 -2.61 -19.93
CA GLY A 351 -12.86 -3.34 -19.68
C GLY A 351 -13.35 -3.33 -18.22
N GLN A 352 -12.56 -2.80 -17.27
CA GLN A 352 -12.84 -2.84 -15.82
C GLN A 352 -12.92 -1.44 -15.20
N LYS A 353 -13.06 -0.40 -16.01
CA LYS A 353 -13.03 1.00 -15.56
C LYS A 353 -13.99 1.30 -14.39
N ASN A 354 -15.24 0.84 -14.47
CA ASN A 354 -16.24 1.10 -13.43
C ASN A 354 -15.86 0.44 -12.09
N ASN A 355 -15.27 -0.76 -12.15
CA ASN A 355 -14.79 -1.45 -10.97
C ASN A 355 -13.59 -0.72 -10.38
N LEU A 356 -12.58 -0.39 -11.21
CA LEU A 356 -11.42 0.40 -10.80
C LEU A 356 -11.82 1.74 -10.16
N HIS A 357 -12.82 2.42 -10.71
CA HIS A 357 -13.35 3.66 -10.15
C HIS A 357 -13.82 3.49 -8.71
N LYS A 358 -14.66 2.49 -8.45
CA LYS A 358 -15.15 2.18 -7.11
C LYS A 358 -14.00 1.84 -6.16
N VAL A 359 -13.02 1.06 -6.61
CA VAL A 359 -11.84 0.72 -5.79
C VAL A 359 -11.01 1.98 -5.47
N MET A 360 -10.84 2.89 -6.43
CA MET A 360 -10.11 4.14 -6.20
C MET A 360 -10.82 5.07 -5.21
N GLU A 361 -12.15 5.11 -5.25
CA GLU A 361 -12.95 5.85 -4.27
C GLU A 361 -12.84 5.22 -2.88
N GLU A 362 -12.84 3.89 -2.78
CA GLU A 362 -12.70 3.17 -1.52
C GLU A 362 -11.31 3.38 -0.87
N PHE A 363 -10.25 3.45 -1.67
CA PHE A 363 -8.89 3.72 -1.18
C PHE A 363 -8.60 5.22 -0.94
N ASP A 364 -9.58 6.12 -1.08
CA ASP A 364 -9.40 7.57 -1.03
C ASP A 364 -8.37 8.11 -2.06
N ILE A 365 -8.13 7.36 -3.14
CA ILE A 365 -7.25 7.79 -4.23
C ILE A 365 -7.96 8.89 -5.02
N LEU A 366 -9.24 8.68 -5.33
CA LEU A 366 -10.10 9.63 -6.02
C LEU A 366 -11.30 9.99 -5.16
N VAL A 367 -11.71 11.25 -5.23
CA VAL A 367 -12.87 11.75 -4.51
C VAL A 367 -13.67 12.66 -5.41
N LYS A 368 -14.97 12.37 -5.53
CA LYS A 368 -15.89 13.20 -6.29
C LYS A 368 -16.26 14.46 -5.50
N ILE A 369 -16.18 15.61 -6.14
CA ILE A 369 -16.84 16.83 -5.65
C ILE A 369 -18.26 16.85 -6.22
N GLU A 370 -19.26 17.09 -5.37
CA GLU A 370 -20.64 17.22 -5.84
C GLU A 370 -20.78 18.32 -6.89
N ASN A 371 -21.57 18.06 -7.93
CA ASN A 371 -21.80 18.98 -9.05
C ASN A 371 -20.54 19.38 -9.86
N SER A 372 -19.46 18.60 -9.75
CA SER A 372 -18.25 18.74 -10.57
C SER A 372 -18.14 17.65 -11.63
N ASN A 373 -17.58 17.98 -12.78
CA ASN A 373 -17.21 17.02 -13.84
C ASN A 373 -15.84 16.36 -13.62
N TYR A 374 -15.17 16.71 -12.51
CA TYR A 374 -13.84 16.23 -12.15
C TYR A 374 -13.84 15.57 -10.77
N TYR A 375 -12.96 14.58 -10.63
CA TYR A 375 -12.54 14.04 -9.35
C TYR A 375 -11.30 14.77 -8.85
N ILE A 376 -11.09 14.74 -7.55
CA ILE A 376 -9.86 15.19 -6.91
C ILE A 376 -9.03 13.98 -6.52
N MET A 377 -7.74 14.04 -6.81
CA MET A 377 -6.74 13.11 -6.30
C MET A 377 -5.93 13.83 -5.21
N PRO A 378 -6.19 13.57 -3.91
CA PRO A 378 -5.54 14.32 -2.82
C PRO A 378 -4.02 14.29 -2.89
N SER A 379 -3.45 13.14 -3.26
CA SER A 379 -2.01 12.98 -3.43
C SER A 379 -1.42 13.76 -4.60
N LYS A 380 -2.22 14.35 -5.51
CA LYS A 380 -1.76 15.20 -6.63
C LYS A 380 -2.26 16.65 -6.49
N MET A 381 -2.85 17.03 -5.35
CA MET A 381 -3.15 18.44 -5.04
C MET A 381 -1.87 19.30 -5.09
N PRO A 382 -1.99 20.61 -5.38
CA PRO A 382 -0.86 21.53 -5.36
C PRO A 382 -0.31 21.72 -3.95
N THR A 383 0.98 22.05 -3.85
CA THR A 383 1.60 22.53 -2.62
C THR A 383 1.49 24.05 -2.53
N SER A 384 1.34 24.59 -1.33
CA SER A 384 1.34 26.03 -1.05
C SER A 384 1.69 26.26 0.42
N THR A 385 2.16 27.45 0.78
CA THR A 385 2.40 27.80 2.18
C THR A 385 1.08 28.20 2.86
N PHE A 386 1.04 28.11 4.19
CA PHE A 386 -0.15 28.53 4.94
C PHE A 386 -0.43 30.02 4.75
N GLU A 387 0.62 30.82 4.68
CA GLU A 387 0.60 32.27 4.48
C GLU A 387 0.02 32.61 3.10
N ASP A 388 0.49 31.97 2.03
CA ASP A 388 0.00 32.22 0.67
C ASP A 388 -1.50 31.89 0.55
N VAL A 389 -1.95 30.77 1.12
CA VAL A 389 -3.37 30.40 1.12
C VAL A 389 -4.18 31.41 1.95
N CYS A 390 -3.66 31.83 3.11
CA CYS A 390 -4.32 32.83 3.95
C CYS A 390 -4.47 34.19 3.27
N GLU A 391 -3.44 34.64 2.56
CA GLU A 391 -3.46 35.88 1.77
C GLU A 391 -4.44 35.76 0.61
N LYS A 392 -4.32 34.69 -0.18
CA LYS A 392 -5.17 34.41 -1.34
C LYS A 392 -6.65 34.41 -0.98
N PHE A 393 -7.03 33.73 0.10
CA PHE A 393 -8.42 33.66 0.55
C PHE A 393 -8.84 34.83 1.47
N GLY A 394 -7.98 35.84 1.64
CA GLY A 394 -8.26 37.10 2.33
C GLY A 394 -8.57 36.96 3.83
N ILE A 395 -7.98 35.96 4.50
CA ILE A 395 -8.38 35.62 5.88
C ILE A 395 -7.71 36.52 6.90
N LEU A 396 -6.46 36.90 6.65
CA LEU A 396 -5.73 37.79 7.55
C LEU A 396 -6.25 39.23 7.49
N THR A 397 -6.83 39.62 6.35
CA THR A 397 -7.26 40.98 6.06
C THR A 397 -8.76 41.23 6.31
N LYS A 398 -9.61 40.19 6.27
CA LYS A 398 -11.07 40.34 6.48
C LYS A 398 -11.47 40.32 7.95
N LYS A 399 -12.44 41.18 8.32
CA LYS A 399 -13.13 41.12 9.62
C LYS A 399 -13.88 39.79 9.73
N CYS A 400 -13.32 38.86 10.49
CA CYS A 400 -13.92 37.56 10.75
C CYS A 400 -13.84 37.22 12.25
N GLN A 401 -14.89 36.57 12.76
CA GLN A 401 -14.83 35.91 14.06
C GLN A 401 -14.10 34.57 13.88
N ARG A 402 -13.21 34.25 14.80
CA ARG A 402 -12.36 33.06 14.70
C ARG A 402 -12.45 32.27 16.01
N THR A 403 -12.58 30.95 15.93
CA THR A 403 -12.44 30.11 17.12
C THR A 403 -10.97 30.00 17.54
N SER A 404 -10.72 29.43 18.71
CA SER A 404 -9.39 28.89 19.05
C SER A 404 -8.99 27.77 18.09
N TRP A 405 -7.69 27.48 18.02
CA TRP A 405 -7.17 26.31 17.33
C TRP A 405 -7.40 25.06 18.18
N LEU A 406 -7.94 24.01 17.57
CA LEU A 406 -7.84 22.66 18.10
C LEU A 406 -6.58 22.01 17.54
N CYS A 407 -5.71 21.53 18.42
CA CYS A 407 -4.38 21.05 18.08
C CYS A 407 -4.24 19.58 18.51
N PHE A 408 -3.94 18.72 17.55
CA PHE A 408 -3.56 17.33 17.80
C PHE A 408 -2.08 17.18 17.50
N LYS A 409 -1.30 16.92 18.56
CA LYS A 409 0.12 16.64 18.46
C LYS A 409 0.30 15.12 18.37
N PHE A 410 0.88 14.67 17.27
CA PHE A 410 1.25 13.27 17.05
C PHE A 410 2.75 13.12 17.23
N GLU A 411 3.19 11.93 17.66
CA GLU A 411 4.62 11.57 17.63
C GLU A 411 5.07 11.35 16.18
N PHE A 412 4.22 10.68 15.39
CA PHE A 412 4.38 10.49 13.97
C PHE A 412 3.04 10.58 13.27
N LEU A 413 3.02 11.17 12.08
CA LEU A 413 1.84 11.24 11.22
C LEU A 413 2.19 10.64 9.85
N PRO A 414 1.54 9.53 9.44
CA PRO A 414 1.77 8.94 8.13
C PRO A 414 1.51 9.97 7.02
N PRO A 415 2.36 10.05 5.99
CA PRO A 415 2.19 10.99 4.89
C PRO A 415 0.84 10.86 4.17
N SER A 416 0.32 9.64 4.06
CA SER A 416 -1.00 9.37 3.46
C SER A 416 -2.17 9.83 4.33
N PHE A 417 -1.96 10.05 5.64
CA PHE A 417 -3.04 10.41 6.57
C PHE A 417 -3.78 11.68 6.11
N PHE A 418 -3.04 12.69 5.65
CA PHE A 418 -3.65 13.92 5.17
C PHE A 418 -4.48 13.71 3.90
N ASN A 419 -4.09 12.77 3.03
CA ASN A 419 -4.86 12.43 1.82
C ASN A 419 -6.21 11.83 2.20
N HIS A 420 -6.21 10.84 3.10
CA HIS A 420 -7.43 10.21 3.62
C HIS A 420 -8.33 11.22 4.34
N LEU A 421 -7.75 12.08 5.16
CA LEU A 421 -8.49 13.11 5.88
C LEU A 421 -9.12 14.12 4.91
N SER A 422 -8.36 14.60 3.94
CA SER A 422 -8.85 15.50 2.89
C SER A 422 -9.99 14.87 2.11
N ALA A 423 -9.84 13.60 1.72
CA ALA A 423 -10.87 12.84 1.02
C ALA A 423 -12.17 12.76 1.84
N TRP A 424 -12.06 12.43 3.12
CA TRP A 424 -13.21 12.39 4.01
C TRP A 424 -13.94 13.74 4.12
N PHE A 425 -13.20 14.85 4.26
CA PHE A 425 -13.81 16.17 4.33
C PHE A 425 -14.44 16.61 3.00
N ILE A 426 -13.82 16.30 1.85
CA ILE A 426 -14.38 16.59 0.51
C ILE A 426 -15.72 15.86 0.31
N ARG A 427 -15.87 14.62 0.81
CA ARG A 427 -17.15 13.89 0.74
C ARG A 427 -18.25 14.51 1.60
N LYS A 428 -17.90 15.30 2.60
CA LYS A 428 -18.83 15.80 3.62
C LYS A 428 -19.18 17.27 3.45
N TYR A 429 -18.27 18.07 2.91
CA TYR A 429 -18.42 19.52 2.82
C TYR A 429 -17.90 20.04 1.48
N ASP A 430 -18.51 21.12 1.02
CA ASP A 430 -18.04 21.82 -0.16
C ASP A 430 -16.68 22.49 0.11
N PRO A 431 -15.65 22.23 -0.72
CA PRO A 431 -14.40 22.97 -0.64
C PRO A 431 -14.64 24.46 -0.90
N SER A 432 -14.05 25.33 -0.07
CA SER A 432 -14.19 26.78 -0.25
C SER A 432 -13.59 27.21 -1.59
N LYS A 433 -14.28 28.09 -2.30
CA LYS A 433 -13.86 28.59 -3.63
C LYS A 433 -13.60 30.09 -3.60
N LEU A 434 -12.66 30.53 -4.42
CA LEU A 434 -12.44 31.93 -4.77
C LEU A 434 -12.29 32.01 -6.29
N ASP A 435 -13.32 32.51 -6.97
CA ASP A 435 -13.42 32.46 -8.43
C ASP A 435 -13.26 31.02 -8.96
N VAL A 436 -12.24 30.74 -9.78
CA VAL A 436 -11.94 29.40 -10.32
C VAL A 436 -11.08 28.53 -9.39
N ASP A 437 -10.50 29.14 -8.35
CA ASP A 437 -9.60 28.46 -7.43
C ASP A 437 -10.36 27.77 -6.30
N ILE A 438 -9.93 26.54 -5.99
CA ILE A 438 -10.48 25.72 -4.91
C ILE A 438 -9.42 25.63 -3.81
N ALA A 439 -9.83 25.81 -2.55
CA ALA A 439 -8.95 25.78 -1.39
C ALA A 439 -8.52 24.35 -0.97
N LEU A 440 -7.97 23.59 -1.92
CA LEU A 440 -7.47 22.24 -1.72
C LEU A 440 -5.99 22.17 -2.09
N TYR A 441 -5.14 22.11 -1.07
CA TYR A 441 -3.69 22.04 -1.19
C TYR A 441 -3.17 20.90 -0.30
N ARG A 442 -2.00 20.35 -0.65
CA ARG A 442 -1.33 19.39 0.22
C ARG A 442 -0.97 20.05 1.54
N GLY A 443 -1.48 19.49 2.63
CA GLY A 443 -1.34 20.02 3.97
C GLY A 443 -2.27 21.18 4.31
N ILE A 444 -3.12 21.68 3.41
CA ILE A 444 -4.06 22.77 3.72
C ILE A 444 -5.37 22.59 2.94
N CYS A 445 -6.47 22.37 3.64
CA CYS A 445 -7.80 22.40 3.02
C CYS A 445 -8.74 23.36 3.74
N MET A 446 -9.64 23.98 2.97
CA MET A 446 -10.73 24.78 3.51
C MET A 446 -12.08 24.31 2.99
N PHE A 447 -13.05 24.26 3.88
CA PHE A 447 -14.40 23.79 3.58
C PHE A 447 -15.46 24.76 4.08
N ASP A 448 -16.53 24.93 3.33
CA ASP A 448 -17.71 25.67 3.73
C ASP A 448 -18.61 24.75 4.57
N ILE A 449 -18.83 25.09 5.84
CA ILE A 449 -19.58 24.25 6.81
C ILE A 449 -21.09 24.54 6.75
N GLU A 450 -21.48 25.62 6.10
CA GLU A 450 -22.87 26.03 5.91
C GLU A 450 -23.07 26.51 4.48
N GLY A 451 -24.26 26.28 3.91
CA GLY A 451 -24.58 26.70 2.54
C GLY A 451 -24.52 28.22 2.28
N SER A 452 -24.32 29.04 3.31
CA SER A 452 -24.07 30.48 3.17
C SER A 452 -22.63 30.81 2.74
N GLY A 453 -21.68 29.88 2.89
CA GLY A 453 -20.24 30.11 2.70
C GLY A 453 -19.60 31.02 3.75
N CYS A 454 -20.37 31.53 4.72
CA CYS A 454 -19.88 32.44 5.76
C CYS A 454 -19.18 31.72 6.90
N LYS A 455 -19.46 30.43 7.13
CA LYS A 455 -18.72 29.61 8.09
C LYS A 455 -17.79 28.66 7.36
N ARG A 456 -16.50 28.76 7.67
CA ARG A 456 -15.46 27.94 7.03
C ARG A 456 -14.67 27.14 8.06
N PHE A 457 -14.32 25.92 7.69
CA PHE A 457 -13.42 25.04 8.42
C PHE A 457 -12.06 25.02 7.76
N TRP A 458 -11.02 25.08 8.56
CA TRP A 458 -9.63 24.99 8.15
C TRP A 458 -9.01 23.71 8.66
N LEU A 459 -8.30 23.04 7.75
CA LEU A 459 -7.47 21.87 8.01
C LEU A 459 -6.02 22.11 7.57
N PRO A 460 -5.23 22.89 8.33
CA PRO A 460 -3.80 22.92 8.17
C PRO A 460 -3.15 21.71 8.85
N CYS A 461 -2.36 20.98 8.08
CA CYS A 461 -1.49 19.90 8.48
C CYS A 461 -0.05 20.29 8.10
N PRO A 462 0.60 21.20 8.85
CA PRO A 462 2.05 21.34 8.78
C PRO A 462 2.72 19.98 9.12
N PRO A 463 4.05 19.83 8.99
CA PRO A 463 4.78 18.67 9.52
C PRO A 463 4.69 18.67 11.06
N ILE A 464 3.51 18.34 11.59
CA ILE A 464 3.06 18.27 12.98
C ILE A 464 3.15 19.63 13.71
N PRO A 465 2.11 20.09 14.46
CA PRO A 465 0.85 19.40 14.79
C PRO A 465 -0.25 19.53 13.73
N LEU A 466 -1.27 18.65 13.80
CA LEU A 466 -2.50 18.81 13.02
C LEU A 466 -3.39 19.86 13.69
N LEU A 467 -3.78 20.87 12.92
CA LEU A 467 -4.48 22.03 13.41
C LEU A 467 -5.85 22.13 12.76
N PHE A 468 -6.85 22.48 13.56
CA PHE A 468 -8.21 22.70 13.09
C PHE A 468 -8.74 24.02 13.62
N ARG A 469 -9.49 24.74 12.79
CA ARG A 469 -10.12 26.00 13.20
C ARG A 469 -11.36 26.28 12.38
N SER A 470 -12.31 26.97 12.98
CA SER A 470 -13.46 27.51 12.25
C SER A 470 -13.48 29.03 12.28
N PHE A 471 -14.03 29.59 11.22
CA PHE A 471 -14.17 31.02 10.99
C PHE A 471 -15.62 31.35 10.66
N ARG A 472 -16.09 32.50 11.12
CA ARG A 472 -17.36 33.08 10.69
C ARG A 472 -17.12 34.48 10.14
N PHE A 473 -17.37 34.66 8.86
CA PHE A 473 -17.44 35.98 8.23
C PHE A 473 -18.75 36.66 8.60
N LEU A 474 -18.69 37.95 8.92
CA LEU A 474 -19.83 38.68 9.47
C LEU A 474 -20.86 39.08 8.40
N ASN A 475 -20.46 39.26 7.13
CA ASN A 475 -21.37 39.54 6.01
C ASN A 475 -20.93 38.86 4.70
N ARG A 476 -21.91 38.47 3.85
CA ARG A 476 -21.68 37.94 2.49
C ARG A 476 -20.98 38.95 1.58
N ARG A 477 -21.23 40.26 1.75
CA ARG A 477 -20.55 41.34 1.02
C ARG A 477 -19.03 41.39 1.28
N ASP A 478 -18.56 40.90 2.43
CA ASP A 478 -17.12 40.83 2.73
C ASP A 478 -16.43 39.67 1.98
N LEU A 479 -17.20 38.74 1.40
CA LEU A 479 -16.70 37.68 0.51
C LEU A 479 -16.50 38.20 -0.92
N GLU A 480 -17.37 39.09 -1.39
CA GLU A 480 -17.43 39.58 -2.78
C GLU A 480 -16.53 40.80 -3.08
N THR A 481 -16.03 41.51 -2.06
CA THR A 481 -15.52 42.88 -2.27
C THR A 481 -14.16 43.05 -2.94
N HIS A 482 -13.36 42.01 -3.20
CA HIS A 482 -12.07 42.18 -3.89
C HIS A 482 -11.83 41.11 -4.97
N VAL A 483 -12.52 41.24 -6.10
CA VAL A 483 -11.88 40.99 -7.40
C VAL A 483 -10.91 42.15 -7.61
N VAL A 484 -9.65 41.98 -7.20
CA VAL A 484 -8.59 42.93 -7.57
C VAL A 484 -8.39 42.78 -9.07
N LYS A 485 -9.07 43.63 -9.85
CA LYS A 485 -8.68 43.90 -11.23
C LYS A 485 -7.30 44.54 -11.19
N TYR A 486 -6.25 43.74 -11.36
CA TYR A 486 -4.96 44.28 -11.76
C TYR A 486 -5.15 44.93 -13.13
N THR A 487 -5.29 46.25 -13.13
CA THR A 487 -5.18 47.02 -14.36
C THR A 487 -3.69 47.32 -14.50
N VAL A 488 -3.04 46.62 -15.43
CA VAL A 488 -1.66 46.89 -15.82
C VAL A 488 -1.59 48.36 -16.27
N LYS A 489 -0.67 49.12 -15.68
CA LYS A 489 -0.25 50.43 -16.20
C LYS A 489 1.11 50.28 -16.87
#